data_AF-A0A1H1CD17-F1
#
_entry.id   AF-A0A1H1CD17-F1
#
_cell.length_a   1.000
_cell.length_b   1.000
_cell.length_c   1.000
_cell.angle_alpha   90.00
_cell.angle_beta   90.00
_cell.angle_gamma   90.00
#
_symmetry.space_group_name_H-M   'P 1'
#
loop_
_entity.id
_entity.type
_entity.pdbx_description
1 polymer ?
#
loop_
_entity_poly.entity_id
_entity_poly.type
_entity_poly.pdbx_seq_one_letter_code
_entity_poly.pdbx_strand_id
1 'polypeptide(L)'
;MGPFIRKTKKLILHPRKFFIDRQRKIDAAKSQPATTIKKPQQKPKYKLYLNSNFTNSEKLNSHTINILKNHANLQVGDYRFAYSDIIIEISGKVYIAELSSPIENNTLVKGFFLATAKEAFEGEKNKTDSIFLDILHKINIDHMKSVGDFNLLFKYYEDRPERNEQSQIKYALSAGIYEPDIVEKAISLLTSQSTPPPKDITFLFKKLYRVLGTDQKLEPIANKLSILVKKDSYPVDFIMLLAAFFTESGDFKRAIEVATIAKSNDPEAWTKYRYLGLSHLLYSSGQCSELAIKQDHDLYLSLSRNEWEFEKYILENSQSLAIVGNSPVEVSRRKGEIIDNHRKVVRFNSAIIDHPHCLDYGKKTNILITNPRYYETQRNRKYDLDFVIISDGNLFSTRDLYYKINDLIQFTDNICLIPRKVDLQLTQKIYASPSSGLKFLTWLYSINGTIRQKSLFGFSLTDQAHGVATSYASGRKVGLNTIHNWSSEKIHLEEILLKESSEEFN
;
A
#
# COMPACT_ATOMS: atom_id res chain seq x y z
N MET A 1 -20.44 3.43 14.26
CA MET A 1 -20.06 4.63 15.05
C MET A 1 -18.72 4.35 15.74
N GLY A 2 -17.64 5.03 15.32
CA GLY A 2 -16.28 4.69 15.79
C GLY A 2 -16.12 4.78 17.32
N PRO A 3 -15.11 4.11 17.91
CA PRO A 3 -14.91 4.07 19.36
C PRO A 3 -14.67 5.44 19.98
N PHE A 4 -14.12 6.39 19.21
CA PHE A 4 -14.04 7.80 19.62
C PHE A 4 -15.45 8.39 19.71
N ILE A 5 -16.27 8.29 18.66
CA ILE A 5 -17.64 8.83 18.62
C ILE A 5 -18.54 8.19 19.69
N ARG A 6 -18.42 6.88 19.96
CA ARG A 6 -19.15 6.23 21.07
C ARG A 6 -18.72 6.77 22.44
N LYS A 7 -17.41 7.01 22.66
CA LYS A 7 -16.89 7.61 23.90
C LYS A 7 -17.34 9.05 24.06
N THR A 8 -17.27 9.85 22.99
CA THR A 8 -17.71 11.25 22.98
C THR A 8 -19.21 11.35 23.19
N LYS A 9 -20.02 10.51 22.51
CA LYS A 9 -21.47 10.44 22.71
C LYS A 9 -21.84 10.00 24.13
N LYS A 10 -21.12 9.03 24.71
CA LYS A 10 -21.37 8.58 26.09
C LYS A 10 -20.91 9.60 27.14
N LEU A 11 -19.81 10.33 26.88
CA LEU A 11 -19.35 11.44 27.71
C LEU A 11 -20.36 12.59 27.69
N ILE A 12 -20.92 12.92 26.52
CA ILE A 12 -21.91 13.99 26.35
C ILE A 12 -23.27 13.61 26.94
N LEU A 13 -23.79 12.42 26.61
CA LEU A 13 -25.15 12.02 27.02
C LEU A 13 -25.22 11.47 28.44
N HIS A 14 -24.13 10.88 28.95
CA HIS A 14 -24.11 10.21 30.27
C HIS A 14 -22.77 10.42 31.02
N PRO A 15 -22.41 11.68 31.35
CA PRO A 15 -21.09 12.03 31.90
C PRO A 15 -20.76 11.28 33.20
N ARG A 16 -21.70 11.19 34.16
CA ARG A 16 -21.47 10.44 35.42
C ARG A 16 -21.14 8.96 35.17
N LYS A 17 -21.88 8.29 34.28
CA LYS A 17 -21.65 6.89 33.92
C LYS A 17 -20.32 6.71 33.19
N PHE A 18 -19.93 7.67 32.35
CA PHE A 18 -18.64 7.67 31.68
C PHE A 18 -17.47 7.73 32.68
N PHE A 19 -17.53 8.61 33.68
CA PHE A 19 -16.48 8.70 34.70
C PHE A 19 -16.45 7.49 35.64
N ILE A 20 -17.61 6.94 36.03
CA ILE A 20 -17.69 5.71 36.82
C ILE A 20 -17.08 4.52 36.05
N ASP A 21 -17.40 4.36 34.77
CA ASP A 21 -16.84 3.28 33.95
C ASP A 21 -15.33 3.45 33.72
N ARG A 22 -14.85 4.70 33.63
CA ARG A 22 -13.42 5.00 33.53
C ARG A 22 -12.70 4.69 34.84
N GLN A 23 -13.28 5.06 35.97
CA GLN A 23 -12.73 4.77 37.29
C GLN A 23 -12.68 3.25 37.55
N ARG A 24 -13.76 2.53 37.25
CA ARG A 24 -13.79 1.05 37.32
C ARG A 24 -12.73 0.39 36.44
N LYS A 25 -12.43 0.94 35.26
CA LYS A 25 -11.32 0.45 34.42
C LYS A 25 -9.95 0.74 35.00
N ILE A 26 -9.77 1.90 35.63
CA ILE A 26 -8.52 2.25 36.31
C ILE A 26 -8.33 1.34 37.52
N ASP A 27 -9.38 1.09 38.30
CA ASP A 27 -9.34 0.24 39.48
C ASP A 27 -9.13 -1.24 39.09
N ALA A 28 -9.77 -1.71 38.02
CA ALA A 28 -9.54 -3.04 37.44
C ALA A 28 -8.13 -3.21 36.87
N ALA A 29 -7.53 -2.15 36.32
CA ALA A 29 -6.13 -2.17 35.86
C ALA A 29 -5.13 -2.16 37.02
N LYS A 30 -5.53 -1.66 38.20
CA LYS A 30 -4.72 -1.70 39.43
C LYS A 30 -4.82 -3.04 40.17
N SER A 31 -5.89 -3.81 39.96
CA SER A 31 -6.14 -5.09 40.64
C SER A 31 -5.76 -6.33 39.82
N GLN A 32 -5.29 -6.18 38.58
CA GLN A 32 -4.72 -7.31 37.83
C GLN A 32 -3.31 -7.64 38.35
N PRO A 33 -3.03 -8.90 38.77
CA PRO A 33 -1.67 -9.33 39.04
C PRO A 33 -0.87 -9.28 37.73
N ALA A 34 0.34 -8.76 37.80
CA ALA A 34 1.22 -8.50 36.66
C ALA A 34 1.60 -9.79 35.89
N THR A 35 0.73 -10.24 34.98
CA THR A 35 1.00 -11.32 34.03
C THR A 35 1.34 -10.76 32.66
N THR A 36 2.50 -10.13 32.60
CA THR A 36 3.50 -10.31 31.54
C THR A 36 4.70 -9.49 31.96
N ILE A 37 5.71 -10.17 32.48
CA ILE A 37 7.04 -9.58 32.67
C ILE A 37 7.52 -9.20 31.26
N LYS A 38 7.25 -7.96 30.84
CA LYS A 38 8.02 -7.34 29.78
C LYS A 38 9.45 -7.37 30.30
N LYS A 39 10.30 -8.20 29.67
CA LYS A 39 11.74 -8.17 29.92
C LYS A 39 12.14 -6.69 29.95
N PRO A 40 12.77 -6.19 31.03
CA PRO A 40 13.17 -4.79 31.08
C PRO A 40 14.01 -4.53 29.84
N GLN A 41 13.54 -3.62 28.99
CA GLN A 41 14.34 -3.15 27.86
C GLN A 41 15.62 -2.60 28.49
N GLN A 42 16.74 -3.31 28.29
CA GLN A 42 18.05 -2.81 28.70
C GLN A 42 18.18 -1.42 28.08
N LYS A 43 18.33 -0.40 28.93
CA LYS A 43 18.58 0.95 28.44
C LYS A 43 19.80 0.90 27.52
N PRO A 44 19.75 1.55 26.34
CA PRO A 44 20.87 1.54 25.42
C PRO A 44 22.12 2.08 26.11
N LYS A 45 23.26 1.39 25.94
CA LYS A 45 24.50 1.63 26.70
C LYS A 45 25.33 2.82 26.18
N TYR A 46 24.92 3.43 25.08
CA TYR A 46 25.70 4.44 24.36
C TYR A 46 25.07 5.82 24.52
N LYS A 47 25.88 6.87 24.57
CA LYS A 47 25.39 8.26 24.57
C LYS A 47 25.40 8.80 23.16
N LEU A 48 24.34 9.50 22.79
CA LEU A 48 24.23 10.17 21.50
C LEU A 48 23.90 11.63 21.75
N TYR A 49 24.67 12.54 21.18
CA TYR A 49 24.48 13.98 21.34
C TYR A 49 23.95 14.57 20.03
N LEU A 50 22.91 15.37 20.13
CA LEU A 50 22.23 16.04 19.03
C LEU A 50 22.14 17.54 19.32
N ASN A 51 22.52 18.37 18.34
CA ASN A 51 22.37 19.80 18.47
C ASN A 51 20.88 20.19 18.54
N SER A 52 20.48 21.00 19.51
CA SER A 52 19.09 21.46 19.66
C SER A 52 18.56 22.25 18.45
N ASN A 53 19.44 22.89 17.68
CA ASN A 53 19.15 23.71 16.51
C ASN A 53 19.40 22.98 15.18
N PHE A 54 19.44 21.64 15.17
CA PHE A 54 19.74 20.86 13.95
C PHE A 54 18.72 21.05 12.82
N THR A 55 17.48 21.48 13.14
CA THR A 55 16.43 21.73 12.16
C THR A 55 15.39 22.71 12.71
N ASN A 56 14.84 23.52 11.80
CA ASN A 56 13.68 24.39 12.09
C ASN A 56 12.34 23.67 11.88
N SER A 57 12.32 22.43 11.37
CA SER A 57 11.09 21.67 11.19
C SER A 57 10.74 20.89 12.46
N GLU A 58 9.61 21.22 13.08
CA GLU A 58 9.04 20.46 14.21
C GLU A 58 8.83 18.98 13.87
N LYS A 59 8.48 18.69 12.61
CA LYS A 59 8.26 17.32 12.13
C LYS A 59 9.57 16.54 12.03
N LEU A 60 10.63 17.11 11.46
CA LEU A 60 11.94 16.45 11.43
C LEU A 60 12.48 16.31 12.85
N ASN A 61 12.33 17.35 13.68
CA ASN A 61 12.74 17.34 15.07
C ASN A 61 12.14 16.16 15.83
N SER A 62 10.81 16.06 15.83
CA SER A 62 10.08 14.99 16.49
C SER A 62 10.44 13.61 15.94
N HIS A 63 10.58 13.48 14.62
CA HIS A 63 10.93 12.22 13.94
C HIS A 63 12.32 11.73 14.34
N THR A 64 13.33 12.58 14.18
CA THR A 64 14.73 12.26 14.50
C THR A 64 14.88 11.91 15.97
N ILE A 65 14.33 12.71 16.88
CA ILE A 65 14.38 12.42 18.34
C ILE A 65 13.74 11.06 18.63
N ASN A 66 12.59 10.76 18.03
CA ASN A 66 11.89 9.49 18.24
C ASN A 66 12.68 8.28 17.75
N ILE A 67 13.44 8.41 16.66
CA ILE A 67 14.28 7.33 16.14
C ILE A 67 15.54 7.17 17.00
N LEU A 68 16.29 8.25 17.22
CA LEU A 68 17.60 8.19 17.88
C LEU A 68 17.50 7.66 19.32
N LYS A 69 16.46 8.06 20.07
CA LYS A 69 16.26 7.63 21.46
C LYS A 69 16.00 6.12 21.61
N ASN A 70 15.60 5.42 20.54
CA ASN A 70 15.38 3.97 20.57
C ASN A 70 16.70 3.20 20.58
N HIS A 71 17.79 3.82 20.09
CA HIS A 71 19.07 3.14 19.85
C HIS A 71 20.19 3.63 20.76
N ALA A 72 20.06 4.82 21.34
CA ALA A 72 21.04 5.42 22.24
C ALA A 72 20.39 6.29 23.34
N ASN A 73 21.13 6.57 24.40
CA ASN A 73 20.78 7.59 25.38
C ASN A 73 20.99 8.98 24.77
N LEU A 74 19.93 9.49 24.14
CA LEU A 74 19.92 10.76 23.43
C LEU A 74 20.03 11.96 24.41
N GLN A 75 20.98 12.84 24.14
CA GLN A 75 21.20 14.12 24.81
C GLN A 75 21.01 15.23 23.77
N VAL A 76 20.04 16.11 23.98
CA VAL A 76 19.76 17.24 23.09
C VAL A 76 20.19 18.52 23.80
N GLY A 77 21.03 19.33 23.17
CA GLY A 77 21.58 20.53 23.79
C GLY A 77 22.22 21.49 22.79
N ASP A 78 22.62 22.64 23.28
CA ASP A 78 23.35 23.64 22.49
C ASP A 78 24.85 23.29 22.47
N TYR A 79 25.22 22.44 21.52
CA TYR A 79 26.60 21.95 21.37
C TYR A 79 27.35 22.73 20.28
N ARG A 80 28.68 22.77 20.36
CA ARG A 80 29.55 23.53 19.44
C ARG A 80 29.91 22.80 18.13
N PHE A 81 29.37 21.62 17.88
CA PHE A 81 29.56 20.91 16.60
C PHE A 81 28.51 21.37 15.56
N ALA A 82 28.73 21.02 14.29
CA ALA A 82 27.87 21.44 13.19
C ALA A 82 26.41 21.02 13.44
N TYR A 83 25.45 21.85 13.00
CA TYR A 83 24.03 21.58 13.24
C TYR A 83 23.55 20.25 12.64
N SER A 84 24.12 19.82 11.51
CA SER A 84 23.81 18.52 10.92
C SER A 84 24.51 17.34 11.62
N ASP A 85 25.41 17.56 12.57
CA ASP A 85 26.19 16.46 13.15
C ASP A 85 25.46 15.81 14.33
N ILE A 86 25.58 14.49 14.41
CA ILE A 86 25.33 13.70 15.61
C ILE A 86 26.63 13.07 16.09
N ILE A 87 26.82 13.10 17.40
CA ILE A 87 28.00 12.55 18.05
C ILE A 87 27.60 11.30 18.83
N ILE A 88 28.28 10.18 18.60
CA ILE A 88 28.01 8.91 19.28
C ILE A 88 29.25 8.53 20.09
N GLU A 89 29.08 8.39 21.42
CA GLU A 89 30.14 7.99 22.34
C GLU A 89 30.00 6.50 22.69
N ILE A 90 31.00 5.70 22.33
CA ILE A 90 31.05 4.26 22.55
C ILE A 90 32.33 3.93 23.30
N SER A 91 32.20 3.54 24.57
CA SER A 91 33.34 3.15 25.42
C SER A 91 34.47 4.20 25.46
N GLY A 92 34.11 5.49 25.48
CA GLY A 92 35.06 6.61 25.50
C GLY A 92 35.60 7.03 24.12
N LYS A 93 35.35 6.26 23.05
CA LYS A 93 35.64 6.69 21.67
C LYS A 93 34.45 7.48 21.11
N VAL A 94 34.76 8.55 20.41
CA VAL A 94 33.78 9.46 19.81
C VAL A 94 33.70 9.22 18.31
N TYR A 95 32.47 9.11 17.80
CA TYR A 95 32.16 8.94 16.39
C TYR A 95 31.24 10.07 15.91
N ILE A 96 31.40 10.46 14.65
CA ILE A 96 30.61 11.53 14.03
C ILE A 96 29.82 10.96 12.84
N ALA A 97 28.53 11.23 12.83
CA ALA A 97 27.67 11.01 11.67
C ALA A 97 26.93 12.30 11.32
N GLU A 98 26.64 12.47 10.04
CA GLU A 98 25.85 13.57 9.49
C GLU A 98 24.39 13.15 9.39
N LEU A 99 23.50 14.01 9.88
CA LEU A 99 22.06 13.92 9.68
C LEU A 99 21.67 14.54 8.34
N SER A 100 20.94 13.76 7.56
CA SER A 100 20.23 14.31 6.40
C SER A 100 19.05 15.16 6.84
N SER A 101 18.63 16.10 5.99
CA SER A 101 17.37 16.83 6.13
C SER A 101 16.35 16.34 5.09
N PRO A 102 15.73 15.16 5.27
CA PRO A 102 14.78 14.61 4.31
C PRO A 102 13.42 15.29 4.45
N ILE A 103 13.35 16.63 4.36
CA ILE A 103 12.12 17.39 4.44
C ILE A 103 11.96 18.32 3.25
N GLU A 104 10.77 18.26 2.68
CA GLU A 104 10.26 19.23 1.71
C GLU A 104 8.89 19.71 2.18
N ASN A 105 8.68 21.03 2.26
CA ASN A 105 7.40 21.64 2.68
C ASN A 105 6.84 21.04 3.98
N ASN A 106 7.72 20.90 4.99
CA ASN A 106 7.40 20.30 6.30
C ASN A 106 6.85 18.84 6.20
N THR A 107 7.22 18.11 5.15
CA THR A 107 6.89 16.69 4.96
C THR A 107 8.15 15.87 4.78
N LEU A 108 8.23 14.75 5.49
CA LEU A 108 9.32 13.80 5.34
C LEU A 108 9.28 13.18 3.95
N VAL A 109 10.37 13.28 3.21
CA VAL A 109 10.51 12.70 1.87
C VAL A 109 11.30 11.39 1.93
N LYS A 110 11.02 10.51 0.98
CA LYS A 110 11.69 9.22 0.79
C LYS A 110 13.00 9.39 0.02
N GLY A 111 13.83 8.36 -0.01
CA GLY A 111 15.06 8.30 -0.78
C GLY A 111 16.31 8.74 -0.02
N PHE A 112 16.22 8.94 1.30
CA PHE A 112 17.32 9.43 2.11
C PHE A 112 17.57 8.53 3.33
N PHE A 113 18.83 8.37 3.69
CA PHE A 113 19.20 7.90 5.02
C PHE A 113 19.02 9.02 6.03
N LEU A 114 18.70 8.68 7.27
CA LEU A 114 18.64 9.68 8.34
C LEU A 114 20.04 10.09 8.77
N ALA A 115 20.96 9.13 8.88
CA ALA A 115 22.30 9.37 9.36
C ALA A 115 23.34 8.63 8.50
N THR A 116 24.44 9.32 8.18
CA THR A 116 25.56 8.77 7.39
C THR A 116 26.87 9.02 8.13
N ALA A 117 27.75 8.02 8.22
CA ALA A 117 29.05 8.20 8.83
C ALA A 117 29.90 9.21 8.05
N LYS A 118 30.58 10.13 8.75
CA LYS A 118 31.51 11.09 8.11
C LYS A 118 32.88 10.48 7.80
N GLU A 119 33.28 9.49 8.58
CA GLU A 119 34.54 8.77 8.40
C GLU A 119 34.30 7.51 7.57
N ALA A 120 35.23 7.22 6.66
CA ALA A 120 35.27 5.94 5.96
C ALA A 120 35.85 4.87 6.91
N PHE A 121 35.17 3.74 7.03
CA PHE A 121 35.63 2.60 7.82
C PHE A 121 36.12 1.51 6.86
N GLU A 122 37.44 1.32 6.78
CA GLU A 122 38.05 0.23 6.02
C GLU A 122 37.99 -1.09 6.81
N GLY A 123 36.83 -1.76 6.74
CA GLY A 123 36.62 -3.11 7.28
C GLY A 123 36.55 -3.23 8.81
N GLU A 124 36.11 -4.41 9.29
CA GLU A 124 35.86 -4.73 10.71
C GLU A 124 37.14 -4.90 11.55
N LYS A 125 38.03 -3.90 11.60
CA LYS A 125 39.27 -4.02 12.39
C LYS A 125 39.10 -3.74 13.88
N ASN A 126 38.04 -3.04 14.31
CA ASN A 126 37.80 -2.72 15.72
C ASN A 126 36.34 -2.93 16.14
N LYS A 127 36.13 -3.56 17.31
CA LYS A 127 34.82 -3.85 17.91
C LYS A 127 33.95 -2.60 18.13
N THR A 128 34.55 -1.44 18.42
CA THR A 128 33.76 -0.22 18.60
C THR A 128 33.26 0.35 17.28
N ASP A 129 33.98 0.14 16.18
CA ASP A 129 33.59 0.59 14.84
C ASP A 129 32.40 -0.22 14.33
N SER A 130 32.39 -1.55 14.55
CA SER A 130 31.24 -2.39 14.20
C SER A 130 29.99 -2.04 15.01
N ILE A 131 30.14 -1.70 16.30
CA ILE A 131 29.02 -1.20 17.12
C ILE A 131 28.49 0.12 16.57
N PHE A 132 29.36 1.06 16.19
CA PHE A 132 28.94 2.34 15.60
C PHE A 132 28.14 2.13 14.30
N LEU A 133 28.66 1.29 13.40
CA LEU A 133 28.00 0.98 12.13
C LEU A 133 26.65 0.25 12.33
N ASP A 134 26.55 -0.64 13.31
CA ASP A 134 25.29 -1.30 13.70
C ASP A 134 24.26 -0.30 14.28
N ILE A 135 24.70 0.69 15.05
CA ILE A 135 23.81 1.77 15.54
C ILE A 135 23.26 2.58 14.36
N LEU A 136 24.13 3.02 13.44
CA LEU A 136 23.69 3.76 12.24
C LEU A 136 22.76 2.92 11.36
N HIS A 137 23.06 1.63 11.21
CA HIS A 137 22.21 0.68 10.50
C HIS A 137 20.79 0.65 11.09
N LYS A 138 20.68 0.46 12.41
CA LYS A 138 19.39 0.43 13.11
C LYS A 138 18.63 1.74 13.01
N ILE A 139 19.32 2.87 13.14
CA ILE A 139 18.74 4.22 12.94
C ILE A 139 18.14 4.34 11.54
N ASN A 140 18.90 3.97 10.49
CA ASN A 140 18.44 4.09 9.11
C ASN A 140 17.31 3.10 8.77
N ILE A 141 17.35 1.88 9.29
CA ILE A 141 16.24 0.93 9.16
C ILE A 141 14.96 1.49 9.76
N ASP A 142 15.01 2.02 10.99
CA ASP A 142 13.84 2.57 11.66
C ASP A 142 13.34 3.85 10.97
N HIS A 143 14.24 4.67 10.45
CA HIS A 143 13.90 5.80 9.60
C HIS A 143 13.11 5.35 8.37
N MET A 144 13.68 4.45 7.56
CA MET A 144 13.03 4.00 6.33
C MET A 144 11.69 3.32 6.61
N LYS A 145 11.58 2.50 7.67
CA LYS A 145 10.31 1.89 8.09
C LYS A 145 9.27 2.93 8.49
N SER A 146 9.67 3.96 9.23
CA SER A 146 8.74 4.97 9.73
C SER A 146 8.26 5.94 8.65
N VAL A 147 9.07 6.21 7.62
CA VAL A 147 8.63 6.97 6.43
C VAL A 147 8.04 6.07 5.32
N GLY A 148 7.99 4.76 5.53
CA GLY A 148 7.45 3.80 4.56
C GLY A 148 8.26 3.69 3.26
N ASP A 149 9.58 3.88 3.35
CA ASP A 149 10.52 3.72 2.23
C ASP A 149 11.12 2.32 2.20
N PHE A 150 10.27 1.33 1.92
CA PHE A 150 10.69 -0.06 1.81
C PHE A 150 11.60 -0.32 0.59
N ASN A 151 11.64 0.62 -0.35
CA ASN A 151 12.42 0.50 -1.59
C ASN A 151 13.89 0.76 -1.28
N LEU A 152 14.17 1.91 -0.66
CA LEU A 152 15.50 2.21 -0.17
C LEU A 152 15.91 1.17 0.87
N LEU A 153 14.99 0.73 1.73
CA LEU A 153 15.30 -0.29 2.73
C LEU A 153 15.72 -1.62 2.11
N PHE A 154 15.01 -2.12 1.08
CA PHE A 154 15.37 -3.35 0.42
C PHE A 154 16.76 -3.26 -0.22
N LYS A 155 17.02 -2.20 -1.02
CA LYS A 155 18.32 -1.96 -1.65
C LYS A 155 19.44 -1.77 -0.63
N TYR A 156 19.19 -0.96 0.38
CA TYR A 156 20.13 -0.72 1.48
C TYR A 156 20.48 -2.03 2.20
N TYR A 157 19.53 -2.95 2.34
CA TYR A 157 19.73 -4.20 3.09
C TYR A 157 20.36 -5.32 2.26
N GLU A 158 20.37 -5.20 0.93
CA GLU A 158 20.85 -6.23 0.00
C GLU A 158 22.35 -6.52 0.18
N ASP A 159 23.15 -5.47 0.37
CA ASP A 159 24.62 -5.53 0.42
C ASP A 159 25.19 -5.52 1.85
N ARG A 160 24.35 -5.76 2.86
CA ARG A 160 24.73 -5.61 4.28
C ARG A 160 25.15 -6.93 4.91
N PRO A 161 26.22 -6.96 5.73
CA PRO A 161 26.59 -8.16 6.48
C PRO A 161 25.51 -8.55 7.50
N GLU A 162 24.70 -7.59 7.97
CA GLU A 162 23.60 -7.82 8.91
C GLU A 162 22.34 -8.39 8.24
N ARG A 163 22.41 -8.75 6.95
CA ARG A 163 21.29 -9.27 6.16
C ARG A 163 20.84 -10.62 6.69
N ASN A 164 19.57 -10.70 7.10
CA ASN A 164 18.86 -11.97 7.30
C ASN A 164 17.80 -12.16 6.21
N GLU A 165 17.67 -13.38 5.75
CA GLU A 165 16.78 -13.76 4.64
C GLU A 165 15.32 -13.38 4.91
N GLN A 166 14.83 -13.61 6.12
CA GLN A 166 13.45 -13.28 6.49
C GLN A 166 13.15 -11.78 6.36
N SER A 167 14.08 -10.92 6.77
CA SER A 167 13.93 -9.46 6.66
C SER A 167 14.03 -9.01 5.22
N GLN A 168 14.95 -9.58 4.43
CA GLN A 168 15.08 -9.29 3.01
C GLN A 168 13.76 -9.58 2.26
N ILE A 169 13.16 -10.76 2.48
CA ILE A 169 11.87 -11.14 1.90
C ILE A 169 10.77 -10.17 2.33
N LYS A 170 10.71 -9.83 3.62
CA LYS A 170 9.70 -8.91 4.15
C LYS A 170 9.85 -7.51 3.57
N TYR A 171 11.07 -7.02 3.37
CA TYR A 171 11.33 -5.71 2.77
C TYR A 171 10.98 -5.72 1.28
N ALA A 172 11.38 -6.75 0.53
CA ALA A 172 11.00 -6.93 -0.88
C ALA A 172 9.46 -6.91 -1.07
N LEU A 173 8.74 -7.76 -0.34
CA LEU A 173 7.27 -7.83 -0.42
C LEU A 173 6.59 -6.55 0.09
N SER A 174 7.21 -5.81 1.01
CA SER A 174 6.72 -4.51 1.45
C SER A 174 6.90 -3.43 0.39
N ALA A 175 8.04 -3.45 -0.31
CA ALA A 175 8.36 -2.59 -1.45
C ALA A 175 7.51 -2.91 -2.69
N GLY A 176 6.87 -4.08 -2.73
CA GLY A 176 6.08 -4.54 -3.87
C GLY A 176 6.94 -5.18 -4.96
N ILE A 177 8.08 -5.76 -4.57
CA ILE A 177 8.95 -6.59 -5.41
C ILE A 177 8.50 -8.03 -5.26
N TYR A 178 8.17 -8.66 -6.38
CA TYR A 178 7.58 -9.99 -6.46
C TYR A 178 8.36 -10.90 -7.42
N GLU A 179 9.67 -10.77 -7.41
CA GLU A 179 10.55 -11.66 -8.16
C GLU A 179 10.30 -13.13 -7.76
N PRO A 180 10.44 -14.08 -8.70
CA PRO A 180 10.13 -15.48 -8.43
C PRO A 180 10.90 -16.04 -7.22
N ASP A 181 12.18 -15.69 -7.05
CA ASP A 181 12.99 -16.17 -5.94
C ASP A 181 12.48 -15.64 -4.58
N ILE A 182 12.06 -14.37 -4.50
CA ILE A 182 11.47 -13.77 -3.30
C ILE A 182 10.15 -14.48 -2.95
N VAL A 183 9.31 -14.75 -3.96
CA VAL A 183 8.03 -15.44 -3.77
C VAL A 183 8.25 -16.88 -3.29
N GLU A 184 9.17 -17.63 -3.90
CA GLU A 184 9.49 -19.00 -3.51
C GLU A 184 10.09 -19.07 -2.10
N LYS A 185 11.02 -18.17 -1.76
CA LYS A 185 11.56 -18.10 -0.39
C LYS A 185 10.48 -17.76 0.63
N ALA A 186 9.53 -16.87 0.30
CA ALA A 186 8.40 -16.55 1.18
C ALA A 186 7.46 -17.75 1.39
N ILE A 187 7.22 -18.55 0.35
CA ILE A 187 6.45 -19.81 0.44
C ILE A 187 7.21 -20.80 1.34
N SER A 188 8.51 -20.97 1.13
CA SER A 188 9.37 -21.85 1.94
C SER A 188 9.32 -21.49 3.44
N LEU A 189 9.33 -20.19 3.78
CA LEU A 189 9.18 -19.74 5.16
C LEU A 189 7.81 -20.06 5.79
N LEU A 190 6.75 -20.20 5.00
CA LEU A 190 5.42 -20.57 5.49
C LEU A 190 5.23 -22.09 5.61
N THR A 191 5.98 -22.86 4.82
CA THR A 191 5.93 -24.32 4.83
C THR A 191 6.97 -24.97 5.75
N SER A 192 8.02 -24.24 6.16
CA SER A 192 9.07 -24.73 7.04
C SER A 192 8.57 -25.31 8.37
N GLN A 193 9.34 -26.23 8.93
CA GLN A 193 9.06 -26.85 10.24
C GLN A 193 9.13 -25.81 11.38
N SER A 194 10.08 -24.89 11.32
CA SER A 194 10.13 -23.71 12.17
C SER A 194 9.03 -22.74 11.75
N THR A 195 7.92 -22.75 12.49
CA THR A 195 6.78 -21.88 12.20
C THR A 195 7.14 -20.44 12.59
N PRO A 196 7.08 -19.46 11.66
CA PRO A 196 7.36 -18.06 11.99
C PRO A 196 6.37 -17.54 13.04
N PRO A 197 6.68 -16.44 13.73
CA PRO A 197 5.71 -15.79 14.61
C PRO A 197 4.40 -15.48 13.86
N PRO A 198 3.22 -15.56 14.51
CA PRO A 198 1.93 -15.33 13.86
C PRO A 198 1.84 -14.02 13.06
N LYS A 199 2.48 -12.95 13.55
CA LYS A 199 2.57 -11.66 12.85
C LYS A 199 3.24 -11.77 11.48
N ASP A 200 4.30 -12.56 11.38
CA ASP A 200 5.05 -12.75 10.15
C ASP A 200 4.29 -13.66 9.19
N ILE A 201 3.64 -14.71 9.70
CA ILE A 201 2.73 -15.55 8.93
C ILE A 201 1.62 -14.72 8.29
N THR A 202 0.92 -13.92 9.10
CA THR A 202 -0.14 -13.03 8.63
C THR A 202 0.36 -12.07 7.55
N PHE A 203 1.55 -11.48 7.74
CA PHE A 203 2.15 -10.58 6.77
C PHE A 203 2.47 -11.30 5.45
N LEU A 204 3.20 -12.41 5.50
CA LEU A 204 3.64 -13.16 4.32
C LEU A 204 2.44 -13.71 3.55
N PHE A 205 1.48 -14.36 4.24
CA PHE A 205 0.27 -14.89 3.61
C PHE A 205 -0.52 -13.78 2.91
N LYS A 206 -0.73 -12.62 3.56
CA LYS A 206 -1.44 -11.49 2.96
C LYS A 206 -0.75 -10.98 1.70
N LYS A 207 0.59 -10.91 1.71
CA LYS A 207 1.39 -10.45 0.57
C LYS A 207 1.36 -11.45 -0.58
N LEU A 208 1.54 -12.74 -0.28
CA LEU A 208 1.46 -13.80 -1.28
C LEU A 208 0.07 -13.92 -1.88
N TYR A 209 -0.99 -13.85 -1.07
CA TYR A 209 -2.36 -13.87 -1.56
C TYR A 209 -2.66 -12.69 -2.51
N ARG A 210 -2.08 -11.51 -2.27
CA ARG A 210 -2.19 -10.35 -3.19
C ARG A 210 -1.55 -10.60 -4.56
N VAL A 211 -0.54 -11.46 -4.66
CA VAL A 211 0.27 -11.67 -5.87
C VAL A 211 -0.07 -12.97 -6.59
N LEU A 212 -0.43 -14.01 -5.85
CA LEU A 212 -0.72 -15.34 -6.36
C LEU A 212 -2.23 -15.58 -6.51
N GLY A 213 -3.06 -14.89 -5.71
CA GLY A 213 -4.48 -15.25 -5.61
C GLY A 213 -4.62 -16.62 -4.95
N THR A 214 -5.58 -17.42 -5.42
CA THR A 214 -5.84 -18.79 -4.95
C THR A 214 -5.00 -19.82 -5.71
N ASP A 215 -3.68 -19.61 -5.70
CA ASP A 215 -2.72 -20.47 -6.39
C ASP A 215 -2.52 -21.81 -5.67
N GLN A 216 -2.22 -22.87 -6.43
CA GLN A 216 -1.98 -24.23 -5.91
C GLN A 216 -0.86 -24.30 -4.88
N LYS A 217 0.11 -23.38 -4.91
CA LYS A 217 1.18 -23.30 -3.91
C LYS A 217 0.70 -22.71 -2.58
N LEU A 218 -0.32 -21.83 -2.62
CA LEU A 218 -0.82 -21.13 -1.44
C LEU A 218 -1.95 -21.89 -0.74
N GLU A 219 -2.68 -22.74 -1.45
CA GLU A 219 -3.77 -23.54 -0.90
C GLU A 219 -3.33 -24.49 0.24
N PRO A 220 -2.23 -25.28 0.14
CA PRO A 220 -1.75 -26.09 1.26
C PRO A 220 -1.40 -25.28 2.50
N ILE A 221 -0.86 -24.07 2.31
CA ILE A 221 -0.55 -23.13 3.38
C ILE A 221 -1.84 -22.65 4.04
N ALA A 222 -2.83 -22.24 3.24
CA ALA A 222 -4.14 -21.82 3.76
C ALA A 222 -4.82 -22.93 4.57
N ASN A 223 -4.75 -24.18 4.10
CA ASN A 223 -5.29 -25.36 4.77
C ASN A 223 -4.59 -25.63 6.12
N LYS A 224 -3.26 -25.53 6.17
CA LYS A 224 -2.50 -25.61 7.43
C LYS A 224 -2.95 -24.50 8.39
N LEU A 225 -3.08 -23.28 7.89
CA LEU A 225 -3.47 -22.12 8.69
C LEU A 225 -4.91 -22.24 9.22
N SER A 226 -5.85 -22.80 8.47
CA SER A 226 -7.23 -22.98 8.93
C SER A 226 -7.34 -23.95 10.12
N ILE A 227 -6.36 -24.84 10.28
CA ILE A 227 -6.23 -25.71 11.45
C ILE A 227 -5.55 -24.96 12.59
N LEU A 228 -4.47 -24.19 12.31
CA LEU A 228 -3.74 -23.44 13.32
C LEU A 228 -4.58 -22.35 13.99
N VAL A 229 -5.44 -21.63 13.24
CA VAL A 229 -6.33 -20.60 13.81
C VAL A 229 -7.37 -21.17 14.80
N LYS A 230 -7.59 -22.50 14.82
CA LYS A 230 -8.41 -23.17 15.83
C LYS A 230 -7.66 -23.39 17.16
N LYS A 231 -6.33 -23.43 17.11
CA LYS A 231 -5.46 -23.80 18.24
C LYS A 231 -4.72 -22.61 18.83
N ASP A 232 -4.27 -21.71 17.97
CA ASP A 232 -3.41 -20.58 18.32
C ASP A 232 -4.17 -19.25 18.23
N SER A 233 -3.68 -18.25 18.95
CA SER A 233 -4.23 -16.90 18.89
C SER A 233 -3.76 -16.16 17.64
N TYR A 234 -4.67 -15.98 16.68
CA TYR A 234 -4.48 -15.11 15.52
C TYR A 234 -5.39 -13.88 15.57
N PRO A 235 -4.98 -12.76 14.96
CA PRO A 235 -5.86 -11.60 14.80
C PRO A 235 -7.15 -11.96 14.05
N VAL A 236 -8.30 -11.50 14.55
CA VAL A 236 -9.61 -11.82 13.95
C VAL A 236 -9.70 -11.35 12.50
N ASP A 237 -9.09 -10.21 12.16
CA ASP A 237 -9.05 -9.70 10.79
C ASP A 237 -8.25 -10.62 9.85
N PHE A 238 -7.22 -11.30 10.35
CA PHE A 238 -6.50 -12.32 9.59
C PHE A 238 -7.34 -13.59 9.39
N ILE A 239 -8.08 -14.04 10.40
CA ILE A 239 -8.99 -15.20 10.27
C ILE A 239 -10.06 -14.89 9.21
N MET A 240 -10.60 -13.67 9.19
CA MET A 240 -11.55 -13.22 8.16
C MET A 240 -10.91 -13.13 6.77
N LEU A 241 -9.64 -12.70 6.65
CA LEU A 241 -8.90 -12.75 5.39
C LEU A 241 -8.74 -14.19 4.87
N LEU A 242 -8.48 -15.14 5.76
CA LEU A 242 -8.36 -16.56 5.43
C LEU A 242 -9.70 -17.16 4.98
N ALA A 243 -10.81 -16.78 5.61
CA ALA A 243 -12.14 -17.15 5.13
C ALA A 243 -12.43 -16.58 3.73
N ALA A 244 -11.99 -15.34 3.47
CA ALA A 244 -12.12 -14.73 2.15
C ALA A 244 -11.29 -15.44 1.07
N PHE A 245 -10.08 -15.92 1.41
CA PHE A 245 -9.29 -16.80 0.54
C PHE A 245 -10.07 -18.05 0.14
N PHE A 246 -10.66 -18.77 1.10
CA PHE A 246 -11.46 -19.97 0.80
C PHE A 246 -12.74 -19.67 0.02
N THR A 247 -13.30 -18.46 0.19
CA THR A 247 -14.42 -18.02 -0.64
C THR A 247 -13.98 -17.88 -2.10
N GLU A 248 -12.84 -17.24 -2.35
CA GLU A 248 -12.30 -17.07 -3.71
C GLU A 248 -11.90 -18.42 -4.33
N SER A 249 -11.40 -19.36 -3.53
CA SER A 249 -10.96 -20.68 -4.02
C SER A 249 -12.12 -21.66 -4.26
N GLY A 250 -13.36 -21.27 -3.95
CA GLY A 250 -14.55 -22.12 -4.09
C GLY A 250 -14.78 -23.11 -2.95
N ASP A 251 -13.97 -23.09 -1.89
CA ASP A 251 -14.19 -23.92 -0.70
C ASP A 251 -15.11 -23.22 0.31
N PHE A 252 -16.37 -23.06 -0.10
CA PHE A 252 -17.36 -22.28 0.66
C PHE A 252 -17.63 -22.86 2.05
N LYS A 253 -17.57 -24.20 2.20
CA LYS A 253 -17.76 -24.86 3.49
C LYS A 253 -16.67 -24.40 4.47
N ARG A 254 -15.39 -24.50 4.06
CA ARG A 254 -14.27 -24.08 4.89
C ARG A 254 -14.27 -22.57 5.12
N ALA A 255 -14.68 -21.77 4.14
CA ALA A 255 -14.84 -20.33 4.30
C ALA A 255 -15.81 -19.99 5.45
N ILE A 256 -16.99 -20.61 5.49
CA ILE A 256 -17.99 -20.41 6.54
C ILE A 256 -17.49 -20.92 7.90
N GLU A 257 -16.82 -22.09 7.94
CA GLU A 257 -16.21 -22.61 9.17
C GLU A 257 -15.18 -21.64 9.75
N VAL A 258 -14.26 -21.12 8.93
CA VAL A 258 -13.23 -20.17 9.35
C VAL A 258 -13.84 -18.83 9.77
N ALA A 259 -14.84 -18.34 9.03
CA ALA A 259 -15.57 -17.12 9.41
C ALA A 259 -16.31 -17.30 10.76
N THR A 260 -16.82 -18.49 11.05
CA THR A 260 -17.49 -18.79 12.33
C THR A 260 -16.50 -18.76 13.50
N ILE A 261 -15.27 -19.24 13.31
CA ILE A 261 -14.19 -19.11 14.31
C ILE A 261 -13.88 -17.63 14.58
N ALA A 262 -13.83 -16.80 13.54
CA ALA A 262 -13.65 -15.35 13.73
C ALA A 262 -14.79 -14.75 14.58
N LYS A 263 -16.04 -15.17 14.31
CA LYS A 263 -17.23 -14.71 15.05
C LYS A 263 -17.27 -15.20 16.50
N SER A 264 -16.78 -16.40 16.79
CA SER A 264 -16.66 -16.87 18.19
C SER A 264 -15.62 -16.07 18.97
N ASN A 265 -14.58 -15.56 18.30
CA ASN A 265 -13.54 -14.74 18.91
C ASN A 265 -13.94 -13.26 19.05
N ASP A 266 -14.76 -12.74 18.13
CA ASP A 266 -15.34 -11.40 18.16
C ASP A 266 -16.76 -11.46 17.56
N PRO A 267 -17.83 -11.33 18.36
CA PRO A 267 -19.21 -11.43 17.86
C PRO A 267 -19.56 -10.45 16.73
N GLU A 268 -18.84 -9.32 16.62
CA GLU A 268 -19.00 -8.33 15.55
C GLU A 268 -18.08 -8.63 14.34
N ALA A 269 -17.35 -9.76 14.29
CA ALA A 269 -16.31 -10.01 13.29
C ALA A 269 -16.81 -9.87 11.85
N TRP A 270 -17.99 -10.40 11.53
CA TRP A 270 -18.53 -10.37 10.18
C TRP A 270 -18.86 -8.95 9.72
N THR A 271 -19.42 -8.10 10.59
CA THR A 271 -19.74 -6.71 10.23
C THR A 271 -18.56 -5.75 10.38
N LYS A 272 -17.55 -6.11 11.17
CA LYS A 272 -16.35 -5.30 11.39
C LYS A 272 -15.25 -5.54 10.36
N TYR A 273 -15.14 -6.76 9.83
CA TYR A 273 -14.08 -7.14 8.89
C TYR A 273 -14.69 -7.67 7.60
N ARG A 274 -15.32 -6.77 6.85
CA ARG A 274 -16.11 -7.13 5.68
C ARG A 274 -15.24 -7.29 4.44
N TYR A 275 -15.29 -8.48 3.85
CA TYR A 275 -14.67 -8.80 2.55
C TYR A 275 -15.81 -9.09 1.58
N LEU A 276 -15.86 -8.41 0.43
CA LEU A 276 -17.08 -8.30 -0.36
C LEU A 276 -17.59 -9.68 -0.84
N GLY A 277 -16.70 -10.53 -1.36
CA GLY A 277 -17.05 -11.90 -1.76
C GLY A 277 -17.49 -12.79 -0.59
N LEU A 278 -16.83 -12.70 0.57
CA LEU A 278 -17.22 -13.45 1.77
C LEU A 278 -18.56 -12.95 2.33
N SER A 279 -18.79 -11.63 2.37
CA SER A 279 -20.08 -11.04 2.78
C SER A 279 -21.20 -11.52 1.86
N HIS A 280 -20.97 -11.57 0.54
CA HIS A 280 -21.91 -12.13 -0.42
C HIS A 280 -22.24 -13.60 -0.07
N LEU A 281 -21.23 -14.44 0.15
CA LEU A 281 -21.40 -15.85 0.53
C LEU A 281 -22.19 -16.00 1.84
N LEU A 282 -21.85 -15.24 2.88
CA LEU A 282 -22.53 -15.30 4.18
C LEU A 282 -24.00 -14.88 4.09
N TYR A 283 -24.33 -13.91 3.23
CA TYR A 283 -25.70 -13.49 2.98
C TYR A 283 -26.48 -14.53 2.18
N SER A 284 -25.94 -14.97 1.03
CA SER A 284 -26.62 -15.87 0.10
C SER A 284 -26.84 -17.27 0.67
N SER A 285 -25.98 -17.71 1.59
CA SER A 285 -26.13 -18.96 2.34
C SER A 285 -27.03 -18.86 3.58
N GLY A 286 -27.63 -17.70 3.83
CA GLY A 286 -28.52 -17.47 4.98
C GLY A 286 -27.82 -17.43 6.34
N GLN A 287 -26.48 -17.37 6.38
CA GLN A 287 -25.71 -17.33 7.62
C GLN A 287 -25.82 -15.97 8.33
N CYS A 288 -26.00 -14.88 7.57
CA CYS A 288 -26.11 -13.54 8.10
C CYS A 288 -27.13 -12.69 7.33
N SER A 289 -28.03 -12.01 8.06
CA SER A 289 -29.04 -11.11 7.50
C SER A 289 -28.82 -9.64 7.89
N GLU A 290 -27.67 -9.31 8.48
CA GLU A 290 -27.37 -7.95 8.94
C GLU A 290 -27.31 -6.97 7.76
N LEU A 291 -27.87 -5.76 7.94
CA LEU A 291 -27.96 -4.75 6.88
C LEU A 291 -26.62 -4.43 6.22
N ALA A 292 -25.54 -4.34 6.99
CA ALA A 292 -24.20 -4.06 6.47
C ALA A 292 -23.68 -5.20 5.56
N ILE A 293 -24.08 -6.44 5.81
CA ILE A 293 -23.72 -7.59 4.98
C ILE A 293 -24.60 -7.64 3.73
N LYS A 294 -25.89 -7.29 3.85
CA LYS A 294 -26.76 -7.10 2.68
C LYS A 294 -26.23 -6.02 1.72
N GLN A 295 -25.77 -4.88 2.26
CA GLN A 295 -25.18 -3.80 1.45
C GLN A 295 -23.97 -4.27 0.65
N ASP A 296 -23.13 -5.10 1.26
CA ASP A 296 -21.99 -5.72 0.59
C ASP A 296 -22.45 -6.74 -0.46
N HIS A 297 -23.44 -7.57 -0.16
CA HIS A 297 -24.02 -8.49 -1.13
C HIS A 297 -24.58 -7.77 -2.36
N ASP A 298 -25.37 -6.71 -2.16
CA ASP A 298 -25.95 -5.92 -3.25
C ASP A 298 -24.84 -5.26 -4.10
N LEU A 299 -23.81 -4.71 -3.44
CA LEU A 299 -22.65 -4.13 -4.13
C LEU A 299 -21.86 -5.19 -4.92
N TYR A 300 -21.65 -6.39 -4.36
CA TYR A 300 -20.98 -7.48 -5.06
C TYR A 300 -21.67 -7.78 -6.40
N LEU A 301 -22.99 -7.96 -6.38
CA LEU A 301 -23.76 -8.25 -7.59
C LEU A 301 -23.67 -7.11 -8.62
N SER A 302 -23.75 -5.86 -8.15
CA SER A 302 -23.63 -4.69 -9.03
C SER A 302 -22.25 -4.62 -9.68
N LEU A 303 -21.17 -4.77 -8.91
CA LEU A 303 -19.80 -4.71 -9.44
C LEU A 303 -19.54 -5.83 -10.45
N SER A 304 -19.97 -7.06 -10.15
CA SER A 304 -19.81 -8.21 -11.05
C SER A 304 -20.56 -8.04 -12.37
N ARG A 305 -21.79 -7.50 -12.33
CA ARG A 305 -22.54 -7.19 -13.55
C ARG A 305 -21.85 -6.10 -14.37
N ASN A 306 -21.42 -5.04 -13.71
CA ASN A 306 -20.84 -3.87 -14.38
C ASN A 306 -19.47 -4.14 -15.01
N GLU A 307 -18.75 -5.18 -14.57
CA GLU A 307 -17.54 -5.67 -15.25
C GLU A 307 -17.87 -6.10 -16.68
N TRP A 308 -18.91 -6.92 -16.87
CA TRP A 308 -19.36 -7.38 -18.19
C TRP A 308 -19.93 -6.25 -19.06
N GLU A 309 -20.74 -5.37 -18.46
CA GLU A 309 -21.28 -4.20 -19.16
C GLU A 309 -20.17 -3.26 -19.66
N PHE A 310 -19.08 -3.14 -18.88
CA PHE A 310 -17.93 -2.35 -19.29
C PHE A 310 -17.24 -2.94 -20.52
N GLU A 311 -17.03 -4.26 -20.57
CA GLU A 311 -16.39 -4.90 -21.73
C GLU A 311 -17.20 -4.70 -23.00
N LYS A 312 -18.54 -4.84 -22.91
CA LYS A 312 -19.46 -4.55 -24.01
C LYS A 312 -19.36 -3.08 -24.44
N TYR A 313 -19.39 -2.16 -23.49
CA TYR A 313 -19.25 -0.73 -23.75
C TYR A 313 -17.94 -0.41 -24.49
N ILE A 314 -16.84 -1.06 -24.12
CA ILE A 314 -15.54 -0.86 -24.77
C ILE A 314 -15.52 -1.41 -26.19
N LEU A 315 -16.12 -2.57 -26.45
CA LEU A 315 -16.23 -3.12 -27.80
C LEU A 315 -16.94 -2.14 -28.76
N GLU A 316 -18.02 -1.51 -28.30
CA GLU A 316 -18.81 -0.54 -29.06
C GLU A 316 -18.11 0.81 -29.31
N ASN A 317 -17.10 1.14 -28.49
CA ASN A 317 -16.42 2.45 -28.52
C ASN A 317 -14.92 2.38 -28.86
N SER A 318 -14.38 1.18 -29.11
CA SER A 318 -12.95 0.88 -29.29
C SER A 318 -12.26 1.75 -30.35
N GLN A 319 -12.96 2.11 -31.42
CA GLN A 319 -12.40 2.86 -32.54
C GLN A 319 -12.17 4.36 -32.25
N SER A 320 -12.80 4.92 -31.22
CA SER A 320 -12.75 6.35 -30.90
C SER A 320 -12.66 6.59 -29.38
N LEU A 321 -11.66 5.94 -28.77
CA LEU A 321 -11.31 6.08 -27.36
C LEU A 321 -9.99 6.85 -27.24
N ALA A 322 -9.96 7.91 -26.44
CA ALA A 322 -8.72 8.54 -25.98
C ALA A 322 -8.46 8.16 -24.53
N ILE A 323 -7.22 7.79 -24.23
CA ILE A 323 -6.79 7.34 -22.91
C ILE A 323 -5.70 8.31 -22.45
N VAL A 324 -6.00 9.05 -21.39
CA VAL A 324 -5.19 10.20 -20.96
C VAL A 324 -4.57 9.93 -19.60
N GLY A 325 -3.30 9.52 -19.62
CA GLY A 325 -2.46 9.35 -18.45
C GLY A 325 -2.05 10.68 -17.81
N ASN A 326 -1.46 10.60 -16.62
CA ASN A 326 -1.10 11.77 -15.81
C ASN A 326 0.34 12.25 -15.99
N SER A 327 1.15 11.62 -16.87
CA SER A 327 2.53 12.06 -17.12
C SER A 327 2.55 13.48 -17.72
N PRO A 328 3.50 14.34 -17.34
CA PRO A 328 3.64 15.71 -17.84
C PRO A 328 4.10 15.84 -19.30
N VAL A 329 4.31 14.75 -20.04
CA VAL A 329 4.85 14.82 -21.42
C VAL A 329 3.97 15.55 -22.44
N GLU A 330 2.68 15.76 -22.13
CA GLU A 330 1.77 16.53 -22.99
C GLU A 330 1.72 18.02 -22.65
N VAL A 331 2.37 18.46 -21.57
CA VAL A 331 2.39 19.88 -21.19
C VAL A 331 2.97 20.72 -22.33
N SER A 332 2.29 21.83 -22.66
CA SER A 332 2.59 22.73 -23.77
C SER A 332 2.48 22.10 -25.17
N ARG A 333 1.85 20.93 -25.33
CA ARG A 333 1.61 20.30 -26.64
C ARG A 333 0.27 20.69 -27.27
N ARG A 334 -0.62 21.36 -26.52
CA ARG A 334 -1.94 21.82 -26.97
C ARG A 334 -2.82 20.72 -27.58
N LYS A 335 -2.72 19.48 -27.08
CA LYS A 335 -3.48 18.33 -27.59
C LYS A 335 -4.92 18.24 -27.05
N GLY A 336 -5.37 19.21 -26.25
CA GLY A 336 -6.66 19.12 -25.58
C GLY A 336 -7.84 18.98 -26.52
N GLU A 337 -7.84 19.70 -27.64
CA GLU A 337 -8.89 19.59 -28.68
C GLU A 337 -8.87 18.22 -29.37
N ILE A 338 -7.68 17.68 -29.66
CA ILE A 338 -7.52 16.34 -30.26
C ILE A 338 -8.09 15.27 -29.33
N ILE A 339 -7.78 15.37 -28.03
CA ILE A 339 -8.32 14.47 -27.00
C ILE A 339 -9.84 14.58 -26.95
N ASP A 340 -10.37 15.81 -26.89
CA ASP A 340 -11.81 16.06 -26.78
C ASP A 340 -12.58 15.70 -28.05
N ASN A 341 -11.95 15.57 -29.21
CA ASN A 341 -12.58 15.10 -30.45
C ASN A 341 -12.85 13.58 -30.48
N HIS A 342 -12.30 12.80 -29.54
CA HIS A 342 -12.65 11.39 -29.42
C HIS A 342 -14.08 11.22 -28.89
N ARG A 343 -14.75 10.13 -29.30
CA ARG A 343 -16.11 9.82 -28.82
C ARG A 343 -16.12 9.67 -27.31
N LYS A 344 -15.18 8.90 -26.77
CA LYS A 344 -15.03 8.64 -25.34
C LYS A 344 -13.62 8.97 -24.85
N VAL A 345 -13.52 9.53 -23.65
CA VAL A 345 -12.24 9.88 -23.00
C VAL A 345 -12.13 9.20 -21.64
N VAL A 346 -11.00 8.52 -21.42
CA VAL A 346 -10.62 7.90 -20.15
C VAL A 346 -9.60 8.76 -19.42
N ARG A 347 -9.79 8.98 -18.12
CA ARG A 347 -8.83 9.66 -17.25
C ARG A 347 -8.58 8.87 -15.97
N PHE A 348 -7.45 9.15 -15.33
CA PHE A 348 -7.03 8.52 -14.08
C PHE A 348 -7.11 9.52 -12.92
N ASN A 349 -7.39 9.05 -11.70
CA ASN A 349 -7.16 9.70 -10.39
C ASN A 349 -7.07 11.24 -10.43
N SER A 350 -7.93 12.05 -9.82
CA SER A 350 -7.69 13.51 -9.66
C SER A 350 -7.22 14.30 -10.90
N ALA A 351 -7.40 13.81 -12.13
CA ALA A 351 -6.98 14.52 -13.34
C ALA A 351 -7.56 15.95 -13.34
N ILE A 352 -6.68 16.94 -13.48
CA ILE A 352 -7.07 18.35 -13.48
C ILE A 352 -7.40 18.74 -14.91
N ILE A 353 -8.65 19.16 -15.13
CA ILE A 353 -9.16 19.55 -16.44
C ILE A 353 -9.54 21.03 -16.50
N ASP A 354 -9.18 21.81 -15.49
CA ASP A 354 -9.39 23.25 -15.47
C ASP A 354 -8.31 23.97 -16.29
N HIS A 355 -8.56 25.22 -16.64
CA HIS A 355 -7.57 26.07 -17.29
C HIS A 355 -6.35 26.28 -16.35
N PRO A 356 -5.10 26.24 -16.84
CA PRO A 356 -4.70 26.09 -18.25
C PRO A 356 -4.53 24.64 -18.73
N HIS A 357 -4.58 23.64 -17.84
CA HIS A 357 -4.29 22.24 -18.17
C HIS A 357 -5.20 21.65 -19.25
N CYS A 358 -6.44 22.14 -19.36
CA CYS A 358 -7.36 21.71 -20.42
C CYS A 358 -6.85 21.96 -21.83
N LEU A 359 -5.93 22.92 -22.04
CA LEU A 359 -5.37 23.20 -23.36
C LEU A 359 -4.53 22.02 -23.87
N ASP A 360 -3.83 21.34 -22.96
CA ASP A 360 -2.96 20.21 -23.27
C ASP A 360 -3.66 18.86 -23.13
N TYR A 361 -4.52 18.73 -22.12
CA TYR A 361 -5.13 17.46 -21.71
C TYR A 361 -6.62 17.33 -22.03
N GLY A 362 -7.29 18.38 -22.52
CA GLY A 362 -8.73 18.39 -22.82
C GLY A 362 -9.60 18.47 -21.56
N LYS A 363 -10.92 18.59 -21.76
CA LYS A 363 -11.93 18.66 -20.67
C LYS A 363 -12.83 17.44 -20.60
N LYS A 364 -13.07 16.76 -21.72
CA LYS A 364 -13.99 15.63 -21.77
C LYS A 364 -13.51 14.50 -20.87
N THR A 365 -14.44 13.90 -20.12
CA THR A 365 -14.21 12.73 -19.27
C THR A 365 -15.46 11.88 -19.29
N ASN A 366 -15.36 10.65 -19.79
CA ASN A 366 -16.46 9.69 -19.85
C ASN A 366 -16.23 8.55 -18.85
N ILE A 367 -15.00 8.04 -18.82
CA ILE A 367 -14.60 6.94 -17.95
C ILE A 367 -13.55 7.45 -16.99
N LEU A 368 -13.71 7.08 -15.72
CA LEU A 368 -12.79 7.45 -14.68
C LEU A 368 -12.17 6.24 -14.01
N ILE A 369 -10.86 6.10 -14.16
CA ILE A 369 -10.08 5.10 -13.42
C ILE A 369 -9.60 5.74 -12.12
N THR A 370 -9.90 5.14 -10.97
CA THR A 370 -9.50 5.70 -9.67
C THR A 370 -9.06 4.64 -8.69
N ASN A 371 -8.05 4.97 -7.89
CA ASN A 371 -7.72 4.20 -6.70
C ASN A 371 -8.81 4.42 -5.63
N PRO A 372 -9.26 3.37 -4.91
CA PRO A 372 -10.30 3.54 -3.90
C PRO A 372 -9.83 4.25 -2.61
N ARG A 373 -8.54 4.57 -2.46
CA ARG A 373 -7.97 5.21 -1.27
C ARG A 373 -8.06 6.74 -1.37
N TYR A 374 -8.90 7.32 -0.51
CA TYR A 374 -9.13 8.76 -0.43
C TYR A 374 -7.91 9.62 -0.17
N TYR A 375 -6.95 9.14 0.65
CA TYR A 375 -5.74 9.91 0.94
C TYR A 375 -4.77 9.94 -0.24
N GLU A 376 -4.93 9.04 -1.21
CA GLU A 376 -4.12 9.02 -2.44
C GLU A 376 -4.80 9.81 -3.56
N THR A 377 -6.14 9.89 -3.55
CA THR A 377 -6.91 10.50 -4.65
C THR A 377 -8.06 11.36 -4.11
N GLN A 378 -7.96 12.67 -4.34
CA GLN A 378 -9.05 13.59 -4.02
C GLN A 378 -10.24 13.37 -4.97
N ARG A 379 -11.44 13.35 -4.40
CA ARG A 379 -12.69 13.19 -5.13
C ARG A 379 -13.32 14.56 -5.31
N ASN A 380 -12.87 15.29 -6.34
CA ASN A 380 -13.45 16.55 -6.76
C ASN A 380 -13.98 16.38 -8.17
N ARG A 381 -15.23 15.92 -8.36
CA ARG A 381 -15.68 15.59 -9.72
C ARG A 381 -17.15 15.97 -9.93
N LYS A 382 -17.38 16.75 -11.00
CA LYS A 382 -18.65 17.33 -11.45
C LYS A 382 -19.00 16.73 -12.82
N TYR A 383 -19.22 15.43 -12.91
CA TYR A 383 -19.41 14.77 -14.22
C TYR A 383 -20.51 13.72 -14.15
N ASP A 384 -21.33 13.68 -15.20
CA ASP A 384 -22.11 12.51 -15.57
C ASP A 384 -21.14 11.52 -16.22
N LEU A 385 -20.68 10.54 -15.45
CA LEU A 385 -19.72 9.54 -15.91
C LEU A 385 -20.45 8.33 -16.47
N ASP A 386 -19.97 7.82 -17.61
CA ASP A 386 -20.46 6.57 -18.16
C ASP A 386 -20.06 5.40 -17.27
N PHE A 387 -18.80 5.43 -16.76
CA PHE A 387 -18.24 4.41 -15.87
C PHE A 387 -17.23 4.99 -14.87
N VAL A 388 -17.16 4.38 -13.70
CA VAL A 388 -16.06 4.52 -12.75
C VAL A 388 -15.40 3.17 -12.53
N ILE A 389 -14.10 3.08 -12.78
CA ILE A 389 -13.33 1.85 -12.64
C ILE A 389 -12.36 1.97 -11.48
N ILE A 390 -12.43 1.02 -10.56
CA ILE A 390 -11.60 0.97 -9.38
C ILE A 390 -10.32 0.17 -9.68
N SER A 391 -9.17 0.82 -9.61
CA SER A 391 -7.89 0.25 -10.07
C SER A 391 -7.16 -0.65 -9.07
N ASP A 392 -7.53 -0.57 -7.79
CA ASP A 392 -6.96 -1.40 -6.72
C ASP A 392 -8.09 -1.91 -5.82
N GLY A 393 -8.80 -2.93 -6.28
CA GLY A 393 -9.83 -3.57 -5.49
C GLY A 393 -10.06 -4.99 -5.97
N ASN A 394 -9.38 -5.96 -5.34
CA ASN A 394 -9.84 -7.33 -5.43
C ASN A 394 -11.06 -7.48 -4.49
N LEU A 395 -12.22 -7.87 -5.03
CA LEU A 395 -13.46 -8.17 -4.30
C LEU A 395 -13.22 -9.07 -3.07
N PHE A 396 -12.26 -9.98 -3.16
CA PHE A 396 -12.05 -11.04 -2.18
C PHE A 396 -11.02 -10.66 -1.11
N SER A 397 -9.97 -9.90 -1.44
CA SER A 397 -8.91 -9.56 -0.48
C SER A 397 -8.95 -8.11 0.06
N THR A 398 -9.86 -7.29 -0.46
CA THR A 398 -9.99 -5.88 -0.05
C THR A 398 -11.06 -5.72 1.02
N ARG A 399 -10.60 -5.42 2.24
CA ARG A 399 -11.50 -5.12 3.36
C ARG A 399 -12.26 -3.80 3.15
N ASP A 400 -13.51 -3.77 3.59
CA ASP A 400 -14.38 -2.60 3.70
C ASP A 400 -14.60 -1.85 2.37
N LEU A 401 -14.67 -2.58 1.24
CA LEU A 401 -14.75 -1.97 -0.09
C LEU A 401 -15.96 -1.04 -0.25
N TYR A 402 -17.13 -1.42 0.29
CA TYR A 402 -18.34 -0.57 0.25
C TYR A 402 -18.07 0.86 0.75
N TYR A 403 -17.42 1.02 1.90
CA TYR A 403 -17.11 2.36 2.43
C TYR A 403 -16.08 3.13 1.62
N LYS A 404 -15.29 2.43 0.79
CA LYS A 404 -14.30 3.07 -0.07
C LYS A 404 -14.92 3.60 -1.35
N ILE A 405 -16.07 3.10 -1.79
CA ILE A 405 -16.62 3.43 -3.12
C ILE A 405 -18.07 3.89 -3.10
N ASN A 406 -18.77 3.85 -1.97
CA ASN A 406 -20.19 4.17 -1.90
C ASN A 406 -20.55 5.60 -2.35
N ASP A 407 -19.69 6.58 -2.09
CA ASP A 407 -19.85 7.95 -2.58
C ASP A 407 -19.66 8.06 -4.09
N LEU A 408 -19.03 7.09 -4.75
CA LEU A 408 -18.88 7.12 -6.21
C LEU A 408 -20.20 6.83 -6.92
N ILE A 409 -21.16 6.21 -6.22
CA ILE A 409 -22.51 5.90 -6.73
C ILE A 409 -23.26 7.20 -7.07
N GLN A 410 -22.91 8.32 -6.43
CA GLN A 410 -23.52 9.61 -6.75
C GLN A 410 -23.16 10.13 -8.17
N PHE A 411 -22.12 9.58 -8.80
CA PHE A 411 -21.66 10.01 -10.12
C PHE A 411 -22.11 9.06 -11.25
N THR A 412 -22.31 7.79 -10.92
CA THR A 412 -22.76 6.76 -11.87
C THR A 412 -23.12 5.48 -11.12
N ASP A 413 -24.10 4.73 -11.64
CA ASP A 413 -24.41 3.37 -11.18
C ASP A 413 -23.44 2.33 -11.78
N ASN A 414 -22.65 2.72 -12.78
CA ASN A 414 -21.74 1.86 -13.52
C ASN A 414 -20.34 1.87 -12.92
N ILE A 415 -20.24 1.36 -11.68
CA ILE A 415 -18.95 1.16 -11.02
C ILE A 415 -18.50 -0.28 -11.25
N CYS A 416 -17.26 -0.49 -11.66
CA CYS A 416 -16.64 -1.82 -11.75
C CYS A 416 -15.20 -1.80 -11.23
N LEU A 417 -14.60 -2.98 -11.10
CA LEU A 417 -13.20 -3.15 -10.70
C LEU A 417 -12.40 -3.62 -11.92
N ILE A 418 -11.10 -3.34 -11.94
CA ILE A 418 -10.22 -4.04 -12.87
C ILE A 418 -10.28 -5.54 -12.54
N PRO A 419 -10.50 -6.43 -13.53
CA PRO A 419 -10.61 -7.86 -13.27
C PRO A 419 -9.38 -8.37 -12.54
N ARG A 420 -9.61 -9.19 -11.50
CA ARG A 420 -8.54 -9.71 -10.66
C ARG A 420 -7.50 -10.49 -11.46
N LYS A 421 -7.94 -11.27 -12.45
CA LYS A 421 -7.07 -12.05 -13.34
C LYS A 421 -6.08 -11.16 -14.09
N VAL A 422 -6.53 -10.02 -14.61
CA VAL A 422 -5.68 -9.04 -15.31
C VAL A 422 -4.62 -8.49 -14.37
N ASP A 423 -5.00 -8.03 -13.18
CA ASP A 423 -4.06 -7.50 -12.17
C ASP A 423 -3.05 -8.56 -11.70
N LEU A 424 -3.49 -9.81 -11.49
CA LEU A 424 -2.61 -10.93 -11.11
C LEU A 424 -1.58 -11.25 -12.18
N GLN A 425 -2.04 -11.53 -13.41
CA GLN A 425 -1.19 -11.91 -14.52
C GLN A 425 -0.18 -10.82 -14.82
N LEU A 426 -0.61 -9.55 -14.79
CA LEU A 426 0.29 -8.43 -15.00
C LEU A 426 1.32 -8.32 -13.87
N THR A 427 0.90 -8.41 -12.60
CA THR A 427 1.80 -8.36 -11.44
C THR A 427 2.87 -9.45 -11.52
N GLN A 428 2.47 -10.67 -11.88
CA GLN A 428 3.38 -11.81 -12.05
C GLN A 428 4.30 -11.64 -13.26
N LYS A 429 3.82 -11.04 -14.35
CA LYS A 429 4.62 -10.80 -15.56
C LYS A 429 5.71 -9.74 -15.35
N ILE A 430 5.41 -8.68 -14.60
CA ILE A 430 6.36 -7.56 -14.39
C ILE A 430 7.09 -7.63 -13.03
N TYR A 431 6.79 -8.65 -12.22
CA TYR A 431 7.34 -8.88 -10.88
C TYR A 431 7.21 -7.69 -9.92
N ALA A 432 6.18 -6.85 -10.13
CA ALA A 432 5.96 -5.64 -9.35
C ALA A 432 4.47 -5.26 -9.35
N SER A 433 4.06 -4.36 -8.45
CA SER A 433 2.69 -3.82 -8.47
C SER A 433 2.52 -2.87 -9.67
N PRO A 434 1.60 -3.15 -10.61
CA PRO A 434 1.45 -2.32 -11.81
C PRO A 434 0.72 -1.01 -11.53
N SER A 435 1.03 0.03 -12.30
CA SER A 435 0.30 1.30 -12.29
C SER A 435 -1.16 1.13 -12.73
N SER A 436 -2.05 2.02 -12.27
CA SER A 436 -3.47 1.99 -12.67
C SER A 436 -3.63 2.14 -14.19
N GLY A 437 -2.75 2.92 -14.82
CA GLY A 437 -2.67 3.08 -16.27
C GLY A 437 -2.41 1.76 -16.98
N LEU A 438 -1.32 1.08 -16.60
CA LEU A 438 -0.95 -0.18 -17.25
C LEU A 438 -2.00 -1.28 -17.02
N LYS A 439 -2.53 -1.41 -15.80
CA LYS A 439 -3.61 -2.38 -15.51
C LYS A 439 -4.82 -2.20 -16.44
N PHE A 440 -5.23 -0.95 -16.63
CA PHE A 440 -6.36 -0.62 -17.50
C PHE A 440 -6.04 -0.92 -18.97
N LEU A 441 -4.85 -0.55 -19.45
CA LEU A 441 -4.41 -0.84 -20.80
C LEU A 441 -4.33 -2.35 -21.06
N THR A 442 -3.78 -3.13 -20.12
CA THR A 442 -3.76 -4.60 -20.23
C THR A 442 -5.18 -5.19 -20.27
N TRP A 443 -6.13 -4.62 -19.52
CA TRP A 443 -7.54 -5.05 -19.62
C TRP A 443 -8.12 -4.73 -21.00
N LEU A 444 -7.93 -3.50 -21.51
CA LEU A 444 -8.35 -3.15 -22.87
C LEU A 444 -7.73 -4.08 -23.92
N TYR A 445 -6.45 -4.45 -23.75
CA TYR A 445 -5.77 -5.40 -24.62
C TYR A 445 -6.42 -6.78 -24.59
N SER A 446 -6.84 -7.26 -23.42
CA SER A 446 -7.56 -8.54 -23.33
C SER A 446 -8.95 -8.54 -23.98
N ILE A 447 -9.57 -7.36 -24.15
CA ILE A 447 -10.88 -7.20 -24.80
C ILE A 447 -10.73 -7.04 -26.33
N ASN A 448 -9.89 -6.10 -26.77
CA ASN A 448 -9.83 -5.64 -28.16
C ASN A 448 -8.56 -6.05 -28.93
N GLY A 449 -7.57 -6.66 -28.25
CA GLY A 449 -6.23 -6.83 -28.79
C GLY A 449 -5.42 -5.54 -28.75
N THR A 450 -4.54 -5.33 -29.74
CA THR A 450 -3.56 -4.24 -29.72
C THR A 450 -4.17 -2.85 -29.62
N ILE A 451 -3.50 -1.96 -28.89
CA ILE A 451 -3.96 -0.59 -28.64
C ILE A 451 -3.26 0.36 -29.63
N ARG A 452 -4.03 1.21 -30.29
CA ARG A 452 -3.49 2.21 -31.22
C ARG A 452 -2.74 3.30 -30.47
N GLN A 453 -1.52 3.60 -30.88
CA GLN A 453 -0.69 4.60 -30.22
C GLN A 453 -1.32 5.99 -30.25
N LYS A 454 -2.03 6.35 -31.33
CA LYS A 454 -2.77 7.62 -31.46
C LYS A 454 -3.89 7.83 -30.43
N SER A 455 -4.32 6.78 -29.75
CA SER A 455 -5.32 6.84 -28.68
C SER A 455 -4.72 7.10 -27.30
N LEU A 456 -3.38 7.10 -27.17
CA LEU A 456 -2.68 7.25 -25.90
C LEU A 456 -2.05 8.63 -25.76
N PHE A 457 -2.35 9.29 -24.65
CA PHE A 457 -1.82 10.61 -24.31
C PHE A 457 -1.29 10.57 -22.87
N GLY A 458 -0.13 11.17 -22.60
CA GLY A 458 0.41 11.23 -21.24
C GLY A 458 0.89 9.88 -20.68
N PHE A 459 1.43 9.01 -21.54
CA PHE A 459 2.12 7.76 -21.19
C PHE A 459 3.54 7.79 -21.75
N SER A 460 4.54 8.04 -20.89
CA SER A 460 5.96 7.99 -21.29
C SER A 460 6.68 6.81 -20.63
N LEU A 461 6.40 6.52 -19.35
CA LEU A 461 7.05 5.46 -18.56
C LEU A 461 8.59 5.55 -18.50
N THR A 462 9.18 6.61 -19.07
CA THR A 462 10.62 6.92 -19.07
C THR A 462 10.93 8.24 -18.37
N ASP A 463 9.90 9.02 -18.03
CA ASP A 463 9.97 10.33 -17.37
C ASP A 463 10.04 10.24 -15.84
N GLN A 464 10.06 9.02 -15.29
CA GLN A 464 9.91 8.76 -13.86
C GLN A 464 11.05 7.87 -13.34
N ALA A 465 11.69 8.33 -12.26
CA ALA A 465 12.67 7.52 -11.54
C ALA A 465 11.95 6.35 -10.83
N HIS A 466 12.67 5.27 -10.60
CA HIS A 466 12.16 4.08 -9.93
C HIS A 466 11.51 4.42 -8.57
N GLY A 467 10.24 4.05 -8.38
CA GLY A 467 9.49 4.33 -7.14
C GLY A 467 9.03 5.78 -6.93
N VAL A 468 9.15 6.62 -7.96
CA VAL A 468 8.67 8.01 -7.97
C VAL A 468 7.63 8.17 -9.07
N ALA A 469 6.55 8.91 -8.79
CA ALA A 469 5.58 9.34 -9.80
C ALA A 469 5.61 10.86 -9.98
N THR A 470 5.43 11.32 -11.22
CA THR A 470 5.28 12.74 -11.55
C THR A 470 3.93 12.95 -12.22
N SER A 471 3.20 14.00 -11.85
CA SER A 471 1.94 14.38 -12.47
C SER A 471 2.01 15.79 -13.05
N TYR A 472 1.37 16.01 -14.21
CA TYR A 472 1.22 17.36 -14.78
C TYR A 472 0.51 18.35 -13.85
N ALA A 473 -0.32 17.85 -12.93
CA ALA A 473 -1.12 18.66 -12.01
C ALA A 473 -0.27 19.36 -10.94
N SER A 474 0.83 18.72 -10.50
CA SER A 474 1.69 19.26 -9.44
C SER A 474 3.09 19.60 -9.93
N GLY A 475 3.54 18.98 -11.03
CA GLY A 475 4.95 18.98 -11.44
C GLY A 475 5.90 18.33 -10.43
N ARG A 476 5.39 17.84 -9.29
CA ARG A 476 6.18 17.31 -8.17
C ARG A 476 6.41 15.83 -8.34
N LYS A 477 7.62 15.40 -8.01
CA LYS A 477 7.99 13.99 -7.80
C LYS A 477 7.42 13.54 -6.46
N VAL A 478 6.57 12.52 -6.47
CA VAL A 478 5.98 11.93 -5.27
C VAL A 478 6.53 10.53 -5.09
N GLY A 479 7.17 10.26 -3.96
CA GLY A 479 7.63 8.92 -3.60
C GLY A 479 6.45 7.98 -3.35
N LEU A 480 6.42 6.84 -4.03
CA LEU A 480 5.35 5.87 -3.94
C LEU A 480 5.54 4.92 -2.75
N ASN A 481 4.44 4.41 -2.19
CA ASN A 481 4.48 3.37 -1.15
C ASN A 481 4.74 1.97 -1.72
N THR A 482 4.58 1.79 -3.02
CA THR A 482 4.82 0.54 -3.76
C THR A 482 5.63 0.87 -5.01
N ILE A 483 6.62 0.05 -5.32
CA ILE A 483 7.42 0.15 -6.53
C ILE A 483 6.55 -0.19 -7.73
N HIS A 484 6.45 0.76 -8.64
CA HIS A 484 6.25 0.44 -10.04
C HIS A 484 7.61 0.12 -10.65
N ASN A 485 7.69 -1.01 -11.34
CA ASN A 485 8.85 -1.31 -12.16
C ASN A 485 8.65 -0.66 -13.52
N TRP A 486 8.92 0.65 -13.61
CA TRP A 486 8.67 1.46 -14.82
C TRP A 486 9.30 0.85 -16.08
N SER A 487 10.49 0.24 -15.96
CA SER A 487 11.15 -0.45 -17.06
C SER A 487 10.34 -1.64 -17.55
N SER A 488 9.89 -2.52 -16.65
CA SER A 488 9.04 -3.66 -17.03
C SER A 488 7.63 -3.23 -17.46
N GLU A 489 7.08 -2.16 -16.89
CA GLU A 489 5.82 -1.57 -17.34
C GLU A 489 5.93 -1.07 -18.78
N LYS A 490 7.04 -0.41 -19.12
CA LYS A 490 7.31 0.06 -20.49
C LYS A 490 7.41 -1.10 -21.48
N ILE A 491 8.19 -2.13 -21.14
CA ILE A 491 8.33 -3.32 -22.00
C ILE A 491 6.94 -3.92 -22.26
N HIS A 492 6.13 -4.09 -21.21
CA HIS A 492 4.79 -4.63 -21.38
C HIS A 492 3.86 -3.71 -22.19
N LEU A 493 3.96 -2.39 -21.99
CA LEU A 493 3.21 -1.43 -22.80
C LEU A 493 3.55 -1.60 -24.29
N GLU A 494 4.82 -1.62 -24.65
CA GLU A 494 5.28 -1.77 -26.03
C GLU A 494 4.79 -3.07 -26.70
N GLU A 495 4.62 -4.16 -25.93
CA GLU A 495 4.05 -5.43 -26.43
C GLU A 495 2.56 -5.33 -26.79
N ILE A 496 1.79 -4.52 -26.06
CA ILE A 496 0.34 -4.40 -26.26
C ILE A 496 -0.05 -3.28 -27.23
N LEU A 497 0.91 -2.46 -27.67
CA LEU A 497 0.69 -1.43 -28.68
C LEU A 497 0.71 -2.03 -30.09
N LEU A 498 -0.18 -1.52 -30.95
CA LEU A 498 -0.08 -1.74 -32.38
C LEU A 498 1.10 -0.93 -32.91
N LYS A 499 2.14 -1.61 -33.40
CA LYS A 499 3.21 -0.95 -34.16
C LYS A 499 2.61 -0.48 -35.47
N GLU A 500 2.41 0.82 -35.60
CA GLU A 500 2.13 1.41 -36.91
C GLU A 500 3.38 1.16 -37.76
N SER A 501 3.23 0.38 -38.83
CA SER A 501 4.29 0.21 -39.82
C SER A 501 4.67 1.60 -40.32
N SER A 502 5.94 1.95 -40.21
CA SER A 502 6.53 3.19 -40.73
C SER A 502 6.57 3.22 -42.27
N GLU A 503 5.53 2.70 -42.91
CA GLU A 503 5.31 2.75 -44.34
C GLU A 503 4.06 3.62 -44.58
N GLU A 504 4.23 4.93 -44.38
CA GLU A 504 3.48 5.87 -45.20
C GLU A 504 4.34 6.20 -46.42
N PHE A 505 3.74 5.89 -47.56
CA PHE A 505 4.21 6.05 -48.92
C PHE A 505 4.79 7.46 -49.18
N ASN A 506 5.91 7.49 -49.91
CA ASN A 506 6.38 8.69 -50.64
C ASN A 506 5.32 9.20 -51.62
#